data_AF-A0A820I7U7-F1
#
_entry.id   AF-A0A820I7U7-F1
#
_cell.length_a   1.000
_cell.length_b   1.000
_cell.length_c   1.000
_cell.angle_alpha   90.00
_cell.angle_beta   90.00
_cell.angle_gamma   90.00
#
_symmetry.space_group_name_H-M   'P 1'
#
loop_
_entity.id
_entity.type
_entity.pdbx_description
1 polymer ?
#
loop_
_entity_poly.entity_id
_entity_poly.type
_entity_poly.pdbx_seq_one_letter_code
_entity_poly.pdbx_strand_id
1 'polypeptide(L)'
;MIIFKDKTIDEQMFFYHGTTEIHAQSIIAHGIRLVTTGSRPGDFGFGFYTTNDFIDALRHAETRAIKTHGEQRPACLVFSISKNEFNAHQIIRLLYEEKEETFIRECNDKKE
;
A
#
# COMPACT_ATOMS: atom_id res chain seq x y z
N MET A 1 -24.36 3.14 -36.81
CA MET A 1 -23.16 2.79 -36.01
C MET A 1 -23.43 3.19 -34.57
N ILE A 2 -23.88 2.24 -33.75
CA ILE A 2 -24.14 2.50 -32.33
C ILE A 2 -22.81 2.33 -31.61
N ILE A 3 -22.21 3.45 -31.20
CA ILE A 3 -21.06 3.42 -30.29
C ILE A 3 -21.64 3.20 -28.90
N PHE A 4 -21.60 1.98 -28.41
CA PHE A 4 -21.74 1.74 -26.98
C PHE A 4 -20.56 2.45 -26.32
N LYS A 5 -20.80 3.61 -25.68
CA LYS A 5 -19.84 4.14 -24.72
C LYS A 5 -19.79 3.12 -23.59
N ASP A 6 -18.71 2.34 -23.60
CA ASP A 6 -18.45 1.31 -22.61
C ASP A 6 -18.42 1.95 -21.23
N LYS A 7 -19.53 1.82 -20.50
CA LYS A 7 -19.59 2.12 -19.08
C LYS A 7 -18.84 0.97 -18.42
N THR A 8 -17.55 1.19 -18.09
CA THR A 8 -16.72 0.48 -17.07
C THR A 8 -15.32 0.14 -17.57
N ILE A 9 -14.54 1.10 -18.09
CA ILE A 9 -13.10 0.98 -17.90
C ILE A 9 -12.88 1.26 -16.42
N ASP A 10 -12.67 0.21 -15.63
CA ASP A 10 -12.14 0.34 -14.28
C ASP A 10 -10.81 1.08 -14.39
N GLU A 11 -10.78 2.37 -14.05
CA GLU A 11 -9.53 3.12 -13.97
C GLU A 11 -8.61 2.37 -13.02
N GLN A 12 -7.42 1.97 -13.48
CA GLN A 12 -6.45 1.33 -12.62
C GLN A 12 -5.65 2.38 -11.86
N MET A 13 -5.45 2.14 -10.57
CA MET A 13 -4.52 2.88 -9.73
C MET A 13 -3.23 2.08 -9.61
N PHE A 14 -2.10 2.77 -9.78
CA PHE A 14 -0.78 2.19 -9.66
C PHE A 14 -0.08 2.68 -8.40
N PHE A 15 0.56 1.74 -7.72
CA PHE A 15 1.37 1.99 -6.54
C PHE A 15 2.73 1.32 -6.73
N TYR A 16 3.78 2.00 -6.29
CA TYR A 16 5.16 1.62 -6.49
C TYR A 16 5.83 1.34 -5.16
N HIS A 17 6.65 0.29 -5.12
CA HIS A 17 7.51 -0.02 -3.98
C HIS A 17 8.96 -0.13 -4.44
N GLY A 18 9.78 0.84 -4.02
CA GLY A 18 11.21 0.83 -4.24
C GLY A 18 11.92 -0.13 -3.28
N THR A 19 12.74 -1.03 -3.81
CA THR A 19 13.50 -2.00 -3.02
C THR A 19 14.75 -2.47 -3.79
N THR A 20 15.36 -3.57 -3.40
CA THR A 20 16.47 -4.22 -4.11
C THR A 20 15.98 -5.46 -4.84
N GLU A 21 16.71 -5.92 -5.86
CA GLU A 21 16.30 -7.05 -6.70
C GLU A 21 16.02 -8.34 -5.92
N ILE A 22 16.84 -8.66 -4.91
CA ILE A 22 16.67 -9.86 -4.07
C ILE A 22 15.39 -9.75 -3.24
N HIS A 23 15.12 -8.58 -2.67
CA HIS A 23 13.90 -8.35 -1.90
C HIS A 23 12.66 -8.34 -2.80
N ALA A 24 12.74 -7.76 -4.01
CA ALA A 24 11.67 -7.81 -5.00
C ALA A 24 11.35 -9.26 -5.39
N GLN A 25 12.35 -10.08 -5.69
CA GLN A 25 12.18 -11.51 -5.96
C GLN A 25 11.54 -12.24 -4.79
N SER A 26 11.97 -11.94 -3.55
CA SER A 26 11.38 -12.54 -2.35
C SER A 26 9.90 -12.18 -2.18
N ILE A 27 9.52 -10.92 -2.42
CA ILE A 27 8.12 -10.46 -2.37
C ILE A 27 7.28 -11.14 -3.46
N ILE A 28 7.82 -11.29 -4.68
CA ILE A 28 7.12 -11.98 -5.77
C ILE A 28 6.92 -13.47 -5.41
N ALA A 29 7.93 -14.11 -4.84
CA ALA A 29 7.88 -15.55 -4.54
C ALA A 29 7.03 -15.89 -3.30
N HIS A 30 7.00 -15.02 -2.28
CA HIS A 30 6.42 -15.33 -0.97
C HIS A 30 5.32 -14.36 -0.52
N GLY A 31 5.00 -13.35 -1.32
CA GLY A 31 4.07 -12.28 -0.97
C GLY A 31 4.69 -11.22 -0.05
N ILE A 32 3.89 -10.19 0.25
CA ILE A 32 4.26 -9.11 1.17
C ILE A 32 4.24 -9.64 2.60
N ARG A 33 5.39 -9.59 3.27
CA ARG A 33 5.48 -9.84 4.72
C ARG A 33 5.44 -8.50 5.45
N LEU A 34 4.38 -8.28 6.22
CA LEU A 34 4.31 -7.10 7.07
C LEU A 34 5.39 -7.17 8.15
N VAL A 35 6.14 -6.10 8.23
CA VAL A 35 7.20 -5.88 9.19
C VAL A 35 6.53 -5.76 10.57
N THR A 36 6.71 -6.71 11.50
CA THR A 36 6.09 -6.69 12.84
C THR A 36 7.04 -6.11 13.90
N THR A 37 6.61 -6.06 15.17
CA THR A 37 7.35 -5.48 16.33
C THR A 37 8.78 -5.98 16.54
N GLY A 38 9.20 -7.07 15.87
CA GLY A 38 10.58 -7.58 15.88
C GLY A 38 11.53 -6.93 14.86
N SER A 39 11.06 -5.96 14.07
CA SER A 39 11.85 -5.29 13.04
C SER A 39 12.18 -3.84 13.41
N ARG A 40 12.98 -3.13 12.61
CA ARG A 40 13.13 -1.68 12.77
C ARG A 40 11.91 -0.98 12.17
N PRO A 41 11.23 -0.08 12.91
CA PRO A 41 10.15 0.72 12.35
C PRO A 41 10.70 1.65 11.26
N GLY A 42 9.88 1.88 10.23
CA GLY A 42 10.10 2.96 9.27
C GLY A 42 9.56 4.28 9.80
N ASP A 43 9.54 5.30 8.93
CA ASP A 43 9.19 6.68 9.30
C ASP A 43 7.76 6.83 9.84
N PHE A 44 6.85 5.92 9.45
CA PHE A 44 5.46 5.89 9.93
C PHE A 44 5.13 4.62 10.72
N GLY A 45 6.16 3.98 11.28
CA GLY A 45 6.04 2.74 12.04
C GLY A 45 6.22 1.48 11.19
N PHE A 46 5.50 0.43 11.57
CA PHE A 46 5.64 -0.91 11.03
C PHE A 46 4.68 -1.14 9.85
N GLY A 47 5.21 -1.45 8.67
CA GLY A 47 4.35 -1.67 7.51
C GLY A 47 5.08 -1.90 6.19
N PHE A 48 4.27 -2.08 5.15
CA PHE A 48 4.71 -2.13 3.76
C PHE A 48 4.32 -0.83 3.06
N TYR A 49 5.31 -0.07 2.63
CA TYR A 49 5.12 1.28 2.11
C TYR A 49 5.05 1.28 0.60
N THR A 50 4.09 2.01 0.06
CA THR A 50 3.98 2.27 -1.38
C THR A 50 3.77 3.75 -1.63
N THR A 51 4.07 4.19 -2.83
CA THR A 51 3.84 5.57 -3.30
C THR A 51 3.19 5.54 -4.68
N ASN A 52 2.43 6.57 -5.05
CA ASN A 52 1.92 6.74 -6.41
C ASN A 52 2.92 7.47 -7.34
N ASP A 53 4.06 7.91 -6.81
CA ASP A 53 5.16 8.51 -7.56
C ASP A 53 6.25 7.47 -7.86
N PHE A 54 6.38 7.11 -9.14
CA PHE A 54 7.40 6.16 -9.61
C PHE A 54 8.83 6.66 -9.35
N ILE A 55 9.09 7.96 -9.50
CA ILE A 55 10.43 8.52 -9.36
C ILE A 55 10.86 8.47 -7.90
N ASP A 56 9.94 8.75 -6.97
CA ASP A 56 10.21 8.63 -5.55
C ASP A 56 10.53 7.18 -5.14
N ALA A 57 9.74 6.22 -5.64
CA ALA A 57 10.02 4.80 -5.43
C ALA A 57 11.39 4.38 -5.98
N LEU A 58 11.76 4.86 -7.18
CA LEU A 58 13.05 4.55 -7.79
C LEU A 58 14.22 5.12 -6.98
N ARG A 59 14.14 6.38 -6.52
CA ARG A 59 15.16 6.98 -5.65
C ARG A 59 15.33 6.21 -4.33
N HIS A 60 14.22 5.74 -3.76
CA HIS A 60 14.26 4.87 -2.59
C HIS A 60 14.99 3.55 -2.89
N ALA A 61 14.69 2.90 -4.02
CA ALA A 61 15.35 1.68 -4.48
C ALA A 61 16.87 1.87 -4.64
N GLU A 62 17.29 2.95 -5.29
CA GLU A 62 18.70 3.31 -5.45
C GLU A 62 19.40 3.50 -4.10
N THR A 63 18.77 4.25 -3.19
CA THR A 63 19.30 4.46 -1.83
C THR A 63 19.46 3.14 -1.08
N ARG A 64 18.52 2.20 -1.25
CA ARG A 64 18.59 0.86 -0.65
C ARG A 64 19.72 0.03 -1.26
N ALA A 65 19.86 0.04 -2.58
CA ALA A 65 20.94 -0.66 -3.29
C ALA A 65 22.33 -0.15 -2.91
N ILE A 66 22.52 1.17 -2.77
CA ILE A 66 23.79 1.77 -2.33
C ILE A 66 24.19 1.26 -0.93
N LYS A 67 23.23 1.07 -0.02
CA LYS A 67 23.48 0.52 1.32
C LYS A 67 23.95 -0.94 1.32
N THR A 68 23.82 -1.64 0.19
CA THR A 68 24.36 -2.99 -0.02
C THR A 68 25.77 -2.99 -0.59
N HIS A 69 26.43 -1.82 -0.69
CA HIS A 69 27.77 -1.67 -1.27
C HIS A 69 27.89 -2.21 -2.71
N GLY A 70 26.78 -2.19 -3.47
CA GLY A 70 26.74 -2.65 -4.86
C GLY A 70 26.45 -4.15 -5.03
N GLU A 71 26.21 -4.89 -3.95
CA GLU A 71 25.86 -6.32 -4.01
C GLU A 71 24.48 -6.57 -4.62
N GLN A 72 23.56 -5.61 -4.51
CA GLN A 72 22.19 -5.75 -5.01
C GLN A 72 21.80 -4.58 -5.90
N ARG A 73 21.12 -4.86 -7.01
CA ARG A 73 20.59 -3.83 -7.91
C ARG A 73 19.30 -3.21 -7.36
N PRO A 74 19.02 -1.92 -7.65
CA PRO A 74 17.73 -1.32 -7.33
C PRO A 74 16.62 -1.99 -8.15
N ALA A 75 15.45 -2.17 -7.54
CA ALA A 75 14.26 -2.72 -8.18
C ALA A 75 13.00 -1.96 -7.71
N CYS A 76 11.99 -1.89 -8.58
CA CYS A 76 10.71 -1.28 -8.25
C CYS A 76 9.59 -2.27 -8.57
N LEU A 77 8.78 -2.59 -7.58
CA LEU A 77 7.56 -3.38 -7.78
C LEU A 77 6.40 -2.44 -8.13
N VAL A 78 5.55 -2.88 -9.07
CA VAL A 78 4.33 -2.18 -9.48
C VAL A 78 3.13 -2.98 -9.01
N PHE A 79 2.27 -2.34 -8.23
CA PHE A 79 0.99 -2.88 -7.79
C PHE A 79 -0.12 -2.13 -8.51
N SER A 80 -1.06 -2.86 -9.11
CA SER A 80 -2.25 -2.30 -9.74
C SER A 80 -3.49 -2.75 -8.99
N ILE A 81 -4.40 -1.83 -8.70
CA ILE A 81 -5.72 -2.10 -8.15
C ILE A 81 -6.78 -1.35 -8.96
N SER A 82 -7.95 -1.95 -9.15
CA SER A 82 -9.05 -1.21 -9.77
C SER A 82 -9.49 -0.08 -8.83
N LYS A 83 -9.77 1.11 -9.38
CA LYS A 83 -10.23 2.25 -8.59
C LYS A 83 -11.55 1.94 -7.87
N ASN A 84 -12.40 1.12 -8.48
CA ASN A 84 -13.64 0.66 -7.85
C ASN A 84 -13.39 -0.21 -6.62
N GLU A 85 -12.48 -1.18 -6.71
CA GLU A 85 -12.06 -2.00 -5.55
C GLU A 85 -11.39 -1.17 -4.47
N PHE A 86 -10.50 -0.25 -4.86
CA PHE A 86 -9.86 0.67 -3.93
C PHE A 86 -10.90 1.51 -3.17
N ASN A 87 -11.84 2.13 -3.89
CA ASN A 87 -12.89 2.95 -3.29
C ASN A 87 -13.83 2.13 -2.40
N ALA A 88 -14.20 0.92 -2.82
CA ALA A 88 -15.03 0.02 -2.01
C ALA A 88 -14.35 -0.30 -0.67
N HIS A 89 -13.04 -0.56 -0.68
CA HIS A 89 -12.29 -0.80 0.55
C HIS A 89 -12.16 0.44 1.45
N GLN A 90 -12.01 1.65 0.88
CA GLN A 90 -11.99 2.89 1.66
C GLN A 90 -13.34 3.14 2.35
N ILE A 91 -14.46 2.94 1.65
CA ILE A 91 -15.81 3.10 2.21
C ILE A 91 -16.04 2.13 3.37
N ILE A 92 -15.66 0.86 3.19
CA ILE A 92 -15.78 -0.14 4.26
C ILE A 92 -15.02 0.31 5.51
N ARG A 93 -13.78 0.79 5.34
CA ARG A 93 -12.97 1.28 6.47
C ARG A 93 -13.64 2.44 7.21
N LEU A 94 -14.12 3.45 6.49
CA LEU A 94 -14.82 4.60 7.10
C LEU A 94 -16.07 4.17 7.86
N LEU A 95 -16.86 3.24 7.32
CA LEU A 95 -18.05 2.71 7.98
C LEU A 95 -17.72 1.93 9.27
N TYR A 96 -16.57 1.28 9.34
CA TYR A 96 -16.11 0.63 10.56
C TYR A 96 -15.62 1.64 11.61
N GLU A 97 -14.85 2.66 11.19
CA GLU A 97 -14.38 3.73 12.07
C GLU A 97 -15.56 4.54 12.67
N GLU A 98 -16.57 4.90 11.87
CA GLU A 98 -17.79 5.58 12.36
C GLU A 98 -18.59 4.72 13.36
N LYS A 99 -18.69 3.41 13.13
CA LYS A 99 -19.37 2.50 14.05
C LYS A 99 -18.65 2.37 15.38
N GLU A 100 -17.33 2.35 15.36
CA GLU A 100 -16.51 2.29 16.57
C GLU A 100 -16.65 3.57 17.41
N GLU A 101 -16.63 4.75 16.78
CA GLU A 101 -16.88 6.02 17.46
C GLU A 101 -18.29 6.11 18.06
N THR A 102 -19.31 5.63 17.33
CA THR A 102 -20.70 5.60 17.81
C THR A 102 -20.85 4.68 19.01
N PHE A 103 -20.24 3.48 18.96
CA PHE A 103 -20.24 2.53 20.07
C PHE A 103 -19.55 3.09 21.32
N ILE A 104 -18.40 3.76 21.16
CA ILE A 104 -17.68 4.40 22.26
C ILE A 104 -18.54 5.50 22.91
N ARG A 105 -19.24 6.32 22.12
CA ARG A 105 -20.17 7.35 22.62
C ARG A 105 -21.29 6.72 23.45
N GLU A 106 -21.98 5.72 22.92
CA GLU A 106 -23.08 5.04 23.63
C GLU A 106 -22.62 4.36 24.94
N CYS A 107 -21.39 3.87 25.00
CA CYS A 107 -20.81 3.29 26.22
C CYS A 107 -20.43 4.36 27.27
N ASN A 108 -20.11 5.58 26.84
CA ASN A 108 -19.81 6.69 27.75
C ASN A 108 -21.09 7.33 28.30
N ASP A 109 -22.13 7.46 27.47
CA ASP A 109 -23.43 8.01 27.88
C ASP A 109 -24.20 7.11 28.87
N LYS A 110 -23.86 5.81 28.95
CA LYS A 110 -24.44 4.85 29.90
C LYS A 110 -23.72 4.79 31.26
N LYS A 111 -22.67 5.62 31.46
CA LYS A 111 -21.88 5.70 32.70
C LYS A 111 -22.17 6.94 33.54
N GLU A 112 -23.05 7.82 33.08
CA GLU A 112 -23.65 8.93 33.86
C GLU A 112 -25.03 8.54 34.40
#